data_AF-A0A839YJD2-F1
#
_entry.id   AF-A0A839YJD2-F1
#
_cell.length_a   1.000
_cell.length_b   1.000
_cell.length_c   1.000
_cell.angle_alpha   90.00
_cell.angle_beta   90.00
_cell.angle_gamma   90.00
#
_symmetry.space_group_name_H-M   'P 1'
#
loop_
_entity.id
_entity.type
_entity.pdbx_description
1 polymer ?
#
loop_
_entity_poly.entity_id
_entity_poly.type
_entity_poly.pdbx_seq_one_letter_code
_entity_poly.pdbx_strand_id
1 'polypeptide(L)'
;MSLLSDPATSSARGAPALPERSPDRARCIRRAAARVSPSPRGERPMPEPARVARSIAIGGGRRVVLYAPAAGDDARSRNLVCLDRDGRVVWRGELPPAAGPDRFVTVEREGDSLEVETLSGRRLLISPGTGRALG
;
A
#
# COMPACT_ATOMS: atom_id res chain seq x y z
N MET A 1 62.52 -34.39 -9.31
CA MET A 1 62.16 -35.82 -9.40
C MET A 1 60.67 -35.88 -9.11
N SER A 2 59.81 -35.91 -10.14
CA SER A 2 59.38 -37.14 -10.84
C SER A 2 58.78 -38.14 -9.84
N LEU A 3 57.57 -38.67 -9.95
CA LEU A 3 56.53 -38.77 -10.98
C LEU A 3 55.31 -39.42 -10.27
N LEU A 4 54.21 -39.61 -11.02
CA LEU A 4 53.03 -40.48 -10.76
C LEU A 4 51.82 -39.69 -10.22
N SER A 5 50.86 -39.25 -11.06
CA SER A 5 49.91 -40.02 -11.87
C SER A 5 49.12 -41.05 -11.04
N ASP A 6 47.83 -40.82 -10.82
CA ASP A 6 46.83 -41.45 -11.70
C ASP A 6 45.42 -40.84 -11.60
N PRO A 7 44.66 -40.86 -12.71
CA PRO A 7 43.25 -40.47 -12.80
C PRO A 7 42.32 -41.69 -12.67
N ALA A 8 41.18 -41.53 -12.00
CA ALA A 8 40.11 -42.53 -12.00
C ALA A 8 38.76 -41.90 -12.33
N THR A 9 38.47 -41.93 -13.63
CA THR A 9 37.17 -42.16 -14.25
C THR A 9 36.21 -42.96 -13.38
N SER A 10 34.96 -42.48 -13.21
CA SER A 10 33.83 -43.38 -13.36
C SER A 10 32.54 -42.66 -13.72
N SER A 11 31.99 -43.13 -14.83
CA SER A 11 30.73 -42.76 -15.44
C SER A 11 29.56 -43.33 -14.63
N ALA A 12 28.56 -42.52 -14.33
CA ALA A 12 27.24 -43.03 -13.98
C ALA A 12 26.20 -42.32 -14.86
N ARG A 13 25.88 -42.98 -15.96
CA ARG A 13 24.66 -42.78 -16.74
C ARG A 13 23.46 -42.95 -15.80
N GLY A 14 22.54 -42.00 -15.88
CA GLY A 14 21.26 -42.08 -15.20
C GLY A 14 20.35 -40.98 -15.71
N ALA A 15 19.97 -41.05 -16.99
CA ALA A 15 18.82 -40.30 -17.48
C ALA A 15 17.57 -41.17 -17.26
N PRO A 16 16.62 -40.75 -16.41
CA PRO A 16 15.23 -41.10 -16.57
C PRO A 16 14.47 -39.94 -17.22
N ALA A 17 13.89 -40.27 -18.37
CA ALA A 17 12.76 -39.65 -19.06
C ALA A 17 12.17 -38.37 -18.42
N LEU A 18 12.29 -37.26 -19.16
CA LEU A 18 11.43 -36.10 -19.01
C LEU A 18 9.97 -36.53 -19.23
N PRO A 19 9.06 -36.34 -18.27
CA PRO A 19 7.64 -36.41 -18.58
C PRO A 19 7.26 -35.17 -19.39
N GLU A 20 6.91 -35.36 -20.66
CA GLU A 20 6.08 -34.42 -21.41
C GLU A 20 4.75 -34.23 -20.66
N ARG A 21 4.63 -33.13 -19.91
CA ARG A 21 3.36 -32.69 -19.33
C ARG A 21 2.99 -31.34 -19.93
N SER A 22 2.13 -31.44 -20.96
CA SER A 22 1.02 -30.56 -21.31
C SER A 22 1.15 -29.05 -21.02
N PRO A 23 1.06 -28.20 -22.05
CA PRO A 23 0.78 -26.79 -21.88
C PRO A 23 -0.72 -26.62 -21.70
N ASP A 24 -1.23 -26.70 -20.48
CA ASP A 24 -2.61 -26.32 -20.24
C ASP A 24 -2.80 -25.71 -18.85
N ARG A 25 -3.57 -24.61 -18.87
CA ARG A 25 -4.12 -23.87 -17.73
C ARG A 25 -3.16 -22.88 -17.09
N ALA A 26 -2.88 -21.83 -17.89
CA ALA A 26 -2.89 -20.46 -17.41
C ALA A 26 -4.17 -20.23 -16.58
N ARG A 27 -4.09 -20.48 -15.26
CA ARG A 27 -5.14 -20.16 -14.31
C ARG A 27 -5.08 -18.65 -14.13
N CYS A 28 -5.80 -17.95 -15.01
CA CYS A 28 -6.22 -16.58 -14.76
C CYS A 28 -6.94 -16.57 -13.41
N ILE A 29 -6.22 -16.25 -12.34
CA ILE A 29 -6.84 -15.80 -11.10
C ILE A 29 -7.38 -14.42 -11.47
N ARG A 30 -8.62 -14.42 -11.99
CA ARG A 30 -9.51 -13.28 -11.92
C ARG A 30 -9.65 -12.97 -10.44
N ARG A 31 -8.73 -12.15 -9.92
CA ARG A 31 -8.96 -11.39 -8.71
C ARG A 31 -10.24 -10.64 -9.01
N ALA A 32 -11.30 -11.02 -8.32
CA ALA A 32 -12.51 -10.22 -8.28
C ALA A 32 -12.06 -8.82 -7.87
N ALA A 33 -11.94 -7.93 -8.86
CA ALA A 33 -12.09 -6.52 -8.63
C ALA A 33 -13.50 -6.42 -8.07
N ALA A 34 -13.61 -6.45 -6.74
CA ALA A 34 -14.78 -5.93 -6.07
C ALA A 34 -14.97 -4.57 -6.72
N ARG A 35 -16.02 -4.46 -7.53
CA ARG A 35 -16.46 -3.19 -8.07
C ARG A 35 -16.73 -2.37 -6.82
N VAL A 36 -15.77 -1.52 -6.46
CA VAL A 36 -16.02 -0.40 -5.57
C VAL A 36 -17.01 0.43 -6.37
N SER A 37 -18.29 0.16 -6.13
CA SER A 37 -19.36 1.01 -6.65
C SER A 37 -19.01 2.43 -6.23
N PRO A 38 -18.82 3.37 -7.17
CA PRO A 38 -18.70 4.77 -6.80
C PRO A 38 -20.02 5.12 -6.11
N SER A 39 -19.95 5.40 -4.80
CA SER A 39 -21.11 5.83 -4.02
C SER A 39 -21.76 7.03 -4.72
N PRO A 40 -23.01 6.94 -5.23
CA PRO A 40 -23.64 8.02 -5.95
C PRO A 40 -24.41 8.91 -4.95
N ARG A 41 -23.72 9.48 -3.96
CA ARG A 41 -24.27 10.52 -3.09
C ARG A 41 -23.19 11.52 -2.70
N GLY A 42 -23.09 12.59 -3.50
CA GLY A 42 -22.65 13.90 -3.04
C GLY A 42 -21.26 13.98 -2.42
N GLU A 43 -20.24 13.33 -2.99
CA GLU A 43 -18.87 13.81 -2.76
C GLU A 43 -18.81 15.23 -3.34
N ARG A 44 -19.01 16.25 -2.49
CA ARG A 44 -18.76 17.63 -2.86
C ARG A 44 -17.36 17.68 -3.47
N PRO A 45 -17.18 18.24 -4.67
CA PRO A 45 -15.84 18.50 -5.18
C PRO A 45 -15.11 19.30 -4.11
N MET A 46 -13.92 18.85 -3.72
CA MET A 46 -13.17 19.51 -2.65
C MET A 46 -13.06 21.01 -2.95
N PRO A 47 -13.43 21.89 -2.01
CA PRO A 47 -13.34 23.33 -2.21
C PRO A 47 -11.87 23.74 -2.25
N GLU A 48 -11.50 24.54 -3.26
CA GLU A 48 -10.15 25.07 -3.50
C GLU A 48 -9.03 24.01 -3.63
N PRO A 49 -7.87 24.33 -4.26
CA PRO A 49 -6.78 23.37 -4.35
C PRO A 49 -6.27 23.09 -2.93
N ALA A 50 -6.76 21.99 -2.34
CA ALA A 50 -6.37 21.58 -0.99
C ALA A 50 -4.84 21.58 -0.88
N ARG A 51 -4.34 22.44 -0.01
CA ARG A 51 -2.90 22.65 0.15
C ARG A 51 -2.30 21.37 0.73
N VAL A 52 -1.29 20.82 0.07
CA VAL A 52 -0.55 19.67 0.62
C VAL A 52 0.28 20.14 1.82
N ALA A 53 -0.05 19.66 3.01
CA ALA A 53 0.71 19.92 4.23
C ALA A 53 1.94 19.02 4.33
N ARG A 54 1.78 17.73 3.96
CA ARG A 54 2.85 16.73 4.01
C ARG A 54 2.67 15.70 2.91
N SER A 55 3.78 15.15 2.42
CA SER A 55 3.77 14.00 1.53
C SER A 55 4.92 13.05 1.85
N ILE A 56 4.64 11.75 1.81
CA ILE A 56 5.60 10.67 2.10
C ILE A 56 5.49 9.62 1.01
N ALA A 57 6.62 9.23 0.41
CA ALA A 57 6.65 8.10 -0.51
C ALA A 57 6.48 6.78 0.26
N ILE A 58 5.60 5.91 -0.21
CA ILE A 58 5.45 4.54 0.28
C ILE A 58 5.68 3.60 -0.90
N GLY A 59 6.46 2.53 -0.71
CA GLY A 59 7.01 1.71 -1.79
C GLY A 59 6.01 1.29 -2.90
N GLY A 60 6.54 0.98 -4.07
CA GLY A 60 5.72 0.64 -5.25
C GLY A 60 5.09 1.85 -5.94
N GLY A 61 5.78 2.99 -5.91
CA GLY A 61 5.37 4.22 -6.61
C GLY A 61 4.16 4.93 -6.02
N ARG A 62 3.80 4.62 -4.76
CA ARG A 62 2.68 5.23 -4.06
C ARG A 62 3.17 6.38 -3.16
N ARG A 63 2.27 7.28 -2.81
CA ARG A 63 2.55 8.36 -1.85
C ARG A 63 1.38 8.58 -0.93
N VAL A 64 1.66 8.81 0.34
CA VAL A 64 0.69 9.29 1.31
C VAL A 64 0.78 10.81 1.36
N VAL A 65 -0.36 11.47 1.28
CA VAL A 65 -0.50 12.92 1.24
C VAL A 65 -1.44 13.32 2.38
N LEU A 66 -0.99 14.25 3.20
CA LEU A 66 -1.80 14.94 4.19
C LEU A 66 -2.15 16.32 3.63
N TYR A 67 -3.44 16.58 3.47
CA TYR A 67 -3.96 17.87 3.08
C TYR A 67 -4.18 18.75 4.31
N ALA A 68 -3.78 20.02 4.20
CA ALA A 68 -4.07 21.03 5.18
C ALA A 68 -5.59 21.28 5.24
N PRO A 69 -6.16 21.51 6.42
CA PRO A 69 -7.56 21.85 6.55
C PRO A 69 -7.85 23.18 5.85
N ALA A 70 -8.92 23.21 5.05
CA ALA A 70 -9.46 24.42 4.43
C ALA A 70 -10.53 25.06 5.33
N ALA A 71 -10.80 26.34 5.09
CA ALA A 71 -11.91 27.02 5.75
C ALA A 71 -13.24 26.35 5.36
N GLY A 72 -14.02 25.94 6.35
CA GLY A 72 -15.30 25.25 6.13
C GLY A 72 -15.21 23.74 5.96
N ASP A 73 -14.03 23.12 6.13
CA ASP A 73 -13.92 21.66 6.15
C ASP A 73 -14.70 21.07 7.34
N ASP A 74 -15.46 20.01 7.05
CA ASP A 74 -16.14 19.23 8.08
C ASP A 74 -15.12 18.71 9.09
N ALA A 75 -15.49 18.77 10.37
CA ALA A 75 -14.58 18.46 11.45
C ALA A 75 -14.12 16.99 11.48
N ARG A 76 -14.78 16.08 10.74
CA ARG A 76 -14.29 14.72 10.45
C ARG A 76 -13.69 14.64 9.04
N SER A 77 -12.56 15.31 8.85
CA SER A 77 -11.94 15.44 7.52
C SER A 77 -11.18 14.16 7.14
N ARG A 78 -11.46 13.61 5.95
CA ARG A 78 -10.67 12.51 5.34
C ARG A 78 -9.42 13.06 4.64
N ASN A 79 -8.62 13.85 5.37
CA ASN A 79 -7.53 14.66 4.81
C ASN A 79 -6.20 13.89 4.61
N LEU A 80 -6.12 12.64 5.05
CA LEU A 80 -5.00 11.75 4.78
C LEU A 80 -5.36 10.80 3.63
N VAL A 81 -4.56 10.77 2.56
CA VAL A 81 -4.88 10.06 1.33
C VAL A 81 -3.65 9.34 0.79
N CYS A 82 -3.80 8.10 0.30
CA CYS A 82 -2.78 7.46 -0.51
C CYS A 82 -3.11 7.61 -1.99
N LEU A 83 -2.13 8.06 -2.76
CA LEU A 83 -2.17 8.17 -4.20
C LEU A 83 -1.26 7.14 -4.85
N ASP A 84 -1.65 6.62 -6.01
CA ASP A 84 -0.75 5.88 -6.89
C ASP A 84 0.14 6.82 -7.73
N ARG A 85 0.97 6.25 -8.59
CA ARG A 85 1.88 6.99 -9.47
C ARG A 85 1.15 7.90 -10.47
N ASP A 86 -0.11 7.59 -10.76
CA ASP A 86 -0.97 8.33 -11.69
C ASP A 86 -1.82 9.38 -10.94
N GLY A 87 -1.59 9.55 -9.64
CA GLY A 87 -2.30 10.49 -8.79
C GLY A 87 -3.70 10.04 -8.38
N ARG A 88 -4.08 8.79 -8.61
CA ARG A 88 -5.41 8.26 -8.25
C ARG A 88 -5.43 7.84 -6.79
N VAL A 89 -6.55 8.12 -6.14
CA VAL A 89 -6.77 7.72 -4.74
C VAL A 89 -6.87 6.21 -4.62
N VAL A 90 -5.93 5.61 -3.89
CA VAL A 90 -5.93 4.18 -3.53
C VAL A 90 -6.74 3.95 -2.27
N TRP A 91 -6.54 4.79 -1.24
CA TRP A 91 -7.29 4.78 0.01
C TRP A 91 -7.31 6.17 0.66
N ARG A 92 -8.26 6.37 1.58
CA ARG A 92 -8.34 7.54 2.47
C ARG A 92 -8.24 7.08 3.92
N GLY A 93 -7.51 7.81 4.75
CA GLY A 93 -7.30 7.49 6.16
C GLY A 93 -8.62 7.47 6.92
N GLU A 94 -8.83 6.43 7.72
CA GLU A 94 -10.04 6.26 8.52
C GLU A 94 -9.74 6.51 10.00
N LEU A 95 -10.43 7.50 10.58
CA LEU A 95 -10.43 7.70 12.03
C LEU A 95 -11.40 6.72 12.71
N PRO A 96 -11.06 6.18 13.89
CA PRO A 96 -11.93 5.32 14.67
C PRO A 96 -13.33 5.94 14.84
N PRO A 97 -14.43 5.17 14.78
CA PRO A 97 -15.79 5.70 14.88
C PRO A 97 -16.05 6.53 16.14
N ALA A 98 -15.39 6.18 17.24
CA ALA A 98 -15.50 6.86 18.53
C ALA A 98 -14.69 8.17 18.64
N ALA A 99 -13.98 8.59 17.57
CA ALA A 99 -13.15 9.79 17.61
C ALA A 99 -13.94 11.11 17.51
N GLY A 100 -15.24 11.06 17.22
CA GLY A 100 -16.04 12.27 17.03
C GLY A 100 -15.53 13.10 15.84
N PRO A 101 -15.77 14.42 15.84
CA PRO A 101 -15.20 15.33 14.84
C PRO A 101 -13.69 15.50 15.08
N ASP A 102 -12.87 14.80 14.31
CA ASP A 102 -11.41 14.85 14.38
C ASP A 102 -10.76 14.74 12.98
N ARG A 103 -9.49 15.12 12.86
CA ARG A 103 -8.73 15.09 11.60
C ARG A 103 -7.25 14.82 11.85
N PHE A 104 -6.54 14.35 10.84
CA PHE A 104 -5.09 14.16 10.93
C PHE A 104 -4.37 15.51 10.83
N VAL A 105 -3.37 15.75 11.68
CA VAL A 105 -2.57 16.99 11.69
C VAL A 105 -1.11 16.74 11.38
N THR A 106 -0.62 15.53 11.64
CA THR A 106 0.73 15.10 11.25
C THR A 106 0.70 13.70 10.65
N VAL A 107 1.71 13.38 9.85
CA VAL A 107 1.99 12.02 9.38
C VAL A 107 3.50 11.84 9.24
N GLU A 108 4.01 10.76 9.79
CA GLU A 108 5.41 10.36 9.73
C GLU A 108 5.53 8.87 9.38
N ARG A 109 6.69 8.48 8.86
CA ARG A 109 6.98 7.09 8.52
C ARG A 109 7.67 6.45 9.71
N GLU A 110 7.05 5.42 10.27
CA GLU A 110 7.59 4.67 11.42
C GLU A 110 7.75 3.20 11.02
N GLY A 111 8.97 2.83 10.62
CA GLY A 111 9.29 1.51 10.06
C GLY A 111 8.39 1.16 8.86
N ASP A 112 7.60 0.09 9.01
CA ASP A 112 6.63 -0.37 8.01
C ASP A 112 5.24 0.25 8.14
N SER A 113 5.03 1.09 9.15
CA SER A 113 3.78 1.75 9.45
C SER A 113 3.85 3.26 9.19
N LEU A 114 2.74 3.96 9.46
CA LEU A 114 2.67 5.41 9.46
C LEU A 114 2.22 5.85 10.85
N GLU A 115 3.02 6.66 11.53
CA GLU A 115 2.56 7.32 12.74
C GLU A 115 1.81 8.59 12.35
N VAL A 116 0.63 8.81 12.94
CA VAL A 116 -0.16 10.01 12.74
C VAL A 116 -0.61 10.58 14.07
N GLU A 117 -0.66 11.91 14.14
CA GLU A 117 -1.32 12.64 15.21
C GLU A 117 -2.60 13.27 14.69
N THR A 118 -3.62 13.30 15.55
CA THR A 118 -4.93 13.87 15.28
C THR A 118 -5.08 15.23 15.98
N LEU A 119 -6.06 16.04 15.57
CA LEU A 119 -6.32 17.34 16.18
C LEU A 119 -6.66 17.20 17.67
N SER A 120 -7.30 16.11 18.07
CA SER A 120 -7.58 15.81 19.48
C SER A 120 -6.35 15.35 20.30
N GLY A 121 -5.17 15.28 19.67
CA GLY A 121 -3.92 14.86 20.31
C GLY A 121 -3.73 13.34 20.40
N ARG A 122 -4.59 12.54 19.76
CA ARG A 122 -4.41 11.08 19.71
C ARG A 122 -3.32 10.74 18.71
N ARG A 123 -2.45 9.80 19.09
CA ARG A 123 -1.46 9.17 18.22
C ARG A 123 -1.94 7.80 17.80
N LEU A 124 -1.84 7.50 16.50
CA LEU A 124 -2.28 6.24 15.92
C LEU A 124 -1.20 5.73 14.97
N LEU A 125 -1.03 4.41 14.91
CA LEU A 125 -0.30 3.77 13.83
C LEU A 125 -1.29 3.39 12.73
N ILE A 126 -0.93 3.65 11.47
CA ILE A 126 -1.75 3.35 10.30
C ILE A 126 -1.01 2.40 9.38
N SER A 127 -1.74 1.40 8.86
CA SER A 127 -1.23 0.52 7.82
C SER A 127 -1.11 1.29 6.49
N PRO A 128 0.09 1.39 5.88
CA PRO A 128 0.24 2.08 4.59
C PRO A 128 -0.46 1.35 3.44
N GLY A 129 -0.79 0.07 3.61
CA GLY A 129 -1.49 -0.72 2.60
C GLY A 129 -3.00 -0.41 2.53
N THR A 130 -3.61 -0.04 3.66
CA THR A 130 -5.08 0.07 3.79
C THR A 130 -5.57 1.42 4.27
N GLY A 131 -4.72 2.24 4.90
CA GLY A 131 -5.14 3.51 5.51
C GLY A 131 -5.90 3.35 6.83
N ARG A 132 -5.97 2.13 7.38
CA ARG A 132 -6.65 1.84 8.64
C ARG A 132 -5.69 1.90 9.82
N ALA A 133 -6.21 2.34 10.97
CA ALA A 133 -5.50 2.26 12.23
C ALA A 133 -5.15 0.79 12.55
N LEU A 134 -3.90 0.57 12.93
CA LEU A 134 -3.37 -0.62 13.57
C LEU A 134 -3.65 -0.41 15.06
N GLY A 135 -4.66 -1.09 15.58
CA GLY A 135 -5.13 -0.94 16.97
C GLY A 135 -4.06 -1.30 17.98
#